data_AF-A0A1E5ITG9-F1
#
_entry.id   AF-A0A1E5ITG9-F1
#
_cell.length_a   1.000
_cell.length_b   1.000
_cell.length_c   1.000
_cell.angle_alpha   90.00
_cell.angle_beta   90.00
_cell.angle_gamma   90.00
#
_symmetry.space_group_name_H-M   'P 1'
#
loop_
_entity.id
_entity.type
_entity.pdbx_description
1 polymer ?
#
loop_
_entity_poly.entity_id
_entity_poly.type
_entity_poly.pdbx_seq_one_letter_code
_entity_poly.pdbx_strand_id
1 'polypeptide(L)'
;MESKLRVMLDKTNVNGSQSLLQVIEMPVVEKRKRLNWQEQDMDKREIIGNWIDERPSLGDKITLYRQNDKLFLETWYNDGCHSLDEMQATEVENGIKLEDLGGNLFGEYFLLSADNSLQFCNSSECFYTAKRAAA
;
A
#
# COMPACT_ATOMS: atom_id res chain seq x y z
N MET A 1 -5.47 -26.91 37.52
CA MET A 1 -4.65 -26.96 36.29
C MET A 1 -4.94 -25.68 35.54
N GLU A 2 -4.16 -24.64 35.83
CA GLU A 2 -4.43 -23.27 35.39
C GLU A 2 -3.76 -23.01 34.03
N SER A 3 -4.57 -22.57 33.06
CA SER A 3 -4.19 -22.38 31.67
C SER A 3 -3.12 -21.30 31.51
N LYS A 4 -2.08 -21.65 30.74
CA LYS A 4 -1.00 -20.78 30.24
C LYS A 4 -1.54 -19.71 29.27
N LEU A 5 -2.27 -18.74 29.79
CA LEU A 5 -2.70 -17.52 29.09
C LEU A 5 -2.04 -16.25 29.66
N ARG A 6 -1.02 -16.43 30.51
CA ARG A 6 -0.11 -15.38 30.94
C ARG A 6 1.18 -15.49 30.13
N VAL A 7 1.76 -14.34 29.80
CA VAL A 7 2.90 -14.12 28.89
C VAL A 7 2.42 -14.08 27.44
N MET A 8 1.95 -12.95 26.89
CA MET A 8 2.74 -11.75 26.61
C MET A 8 1.84 -10.49 26.60
N LEU A 9 1.47 -10.00 27.79
CA LEU A 9 0.71 -8.75 27.97
C LEU A 9 1.58 -7.58 28.47
N ASP A 10 2.91 -7.71 28.40
CA ASP A 10 3.80 -6.64 28.83
C ASP A 10 4.45 -5.96 27.64
N LYS A 11 4.22 -4.64 27.55
CA LYS A 11 4.74 -3.65 26.61
C LYS A 11 3.84 -3.31 25.41
N THR A 12 2.63 -2.83 25.66
CA THR A 12 2.09 -1.73 24.86
C THR A 12 1.41 -0.69 25.74
N ASN A 13 1.69 0.55 25.37
CA ASN A 13 1.36 1.81 26.02
C ASN A 13 -0.17 1.97 26.20
N VAL A 14 -0.59 2.68 27.26
CA VAL A 14 -1.94 2.71 27.89
C VAL A 14 -3.01 3.46 27.05
N ASN A 15 -3.08 3.23 25.75
CA ASN A 15 -4.11 3.86 24.89
C ASN A 15 -4.74 2.95 23.83
N GLY A 16 -4.24 1.71 23.64
CA GLY A 16 -4.74 0.78 22.60
C GLY A 16 -5.92 -0.10 23.02
N SER A 17 -6.13 -0.34 24.32
CA SER A 17 -7.10 -1.33 24.81
C SER A 17 -8.56 -0.91 24.65
N GLN A 18 -8.87 0.39 24.67
CA GLN A 18 -10.24 0.90 24.45
C GLN A 18 -10.70 0.76 22.99
N SER A 19 -9.77 0.87 22.04
CA SER A 19 -10.05 0.71 20.60
C SER A 19 -10.42 -0.73 20.24
N LEU A 20 -9.73 -1.72 20.80
CA LEU A 20 -9.95 -3.13 20.46
C LEU A 20 -11.27 -3.67 21.04
N LEU A 21 -11.64 -3.27 22.26
CA LEU A 21 -12.92 -3.67 22.87
C LEU A 21 -14.12 -3.14 22.08
N GLN A 22 -14.06 -1.89 21.61
CA GLN A 22 -15.10 -1.30 20.76
C GLN A 22 -15.27 -2.05 19.43
N VAL A 23 -14.19 -2.60 18.88
CA VAL A 23 -14.25 -3.41 17.65
C VAL A 23 -14.84 -4.80 17.91
N ILE A 24 -14.58 -5.39 19.08
CA ILE A 24 -15.12 -6.71 19.45
C ILE A 24 -16.64 -6.62 19.68
N GLU A 25 -17.12 -5.59 20.37
CA GLU A 25 -18.53 -5.39 20.73
C GLU A 25 -19.42 -4.91 19.57
N MET A 26 -18.83 -4.50 18.45
CA MET A 26 -19.58 -3.95 17.33
C MET A 26 -20.49 -5.00 16.67
N PRO A 27 -21.78 -4.69 16.43
CA PRO A 27 -22.71 -5.63 15.81
C PRO A 27 -22.23 -6.11 14.45
N VAL A 28 -22.49 -7.37 14.12
CA VAL A 28 -22.10 -7.98 12.84
C VAL A 28 -22.61 -7.17 11.64
N VAL A 29 -23.77 -6.52 11.78
CA VAL A 29 -24.34 -5.63 10.75
C VAL A 29 -23.48 -4.40 10.49
N GLU A 30 -22.92 -3.78 11.53
CA GLU A 30 -22.04 -2.62 11.39
C GLU A 30 -20.65 -3.02 10.86
N LYS A 31 -20.14 -4.19 11.27
CA LYS A 31 -18.93 -4.78 10.68
C LYS A 31 -19.10 -5.01 9.17
N ARG A 32 -20.25 -5.53 8.74
CA ARG A 32 -20.59 -5.72 7.31
C ARG A 32 -20.75 -4.39 6.57
N LYS A 33 -21.39 -3.38 7.17
CA LYS A 33 -21.50 -2.05 6.56
C LYS A 33 -20.12 -1.40 6.34
N ARG A 34 -19.16 -1.60 7.25
CA ARG A 34 -17.77 -1.15 7.08
C ARG A 34 -17.04 -1.87 5.93
N LEU A 35 -17.29 -3.17 5.72
CA LEU A 35 -16.76 -3.89 4.57
C LEU A 35 -17.31 -3.33 3.25
N ASN A 36 -18.60 -2.99 3.21
CA ASN A 36 -19.21 -2.35 2.03
C ASN A 36 -18.66 -0.94 1.73
N TRP A 37 -18.08 -0.23 2.70
CA TRP A 37 -17.40 1.05 2.43
C TRP A 37 -16.10 0.87 1.64
N GLN A 38 -15.37 -0.22 1.89
CA GLN A 38 -14.20 -0.57 1.05
C GLN A 38 -14.62 -0.82 -0.40
N GLU A 39 -15.73 -1.53 -0.63
CA GLU A 39 -16.26 -1.79 -1.97
C GLU A 39 -16.71 -0.50 -2.68
N GLN A 40 -17.40 0.41 -1.98
CA GLN A 40 -17.87 1.68 -2.57
C GLN A 40 -16.75 2.68 -2.89
N ASP A 41 -15.62 2.61 -2.19
CA ASP A 41 -14.45 3.45 -2.51
C ASP A 41 -13.59 2.84 -3.62
N MET A 42 -13.67 1.53 -3.88
CA MET A 42 -13.04 0.91 -5.06
C MET A 42 -13.64 1.42 -6.37
N ASP A 43 -14.95 1.68 -6.42
CA ASP A 43 -15.63 2.20 -7.62
C ASP A 43 -15.18 3.61 -8.05
N LYS A 44 -14.46 4.33 -7.17
CA LYS A 44 -13.93 5.67 -7.45
C LYS A 44 -12.45 5.69 -7.81
N ARG A 45 -11.79 4.53 -7.86
CA ARG A 45 -10.36 4.43 -8.18
C ARG A 45 -10.18 4.43 -9.69
N GLU A 46 -9.52 5.46 -10.20
CA GLU A 46 -9.02 5.47 -11.58
C GLU A 46 -7.68 4.72 -11.60
N ILE A 47 -7.67 3.48 -12.07
CA ILE A 47 -6.45 2.68 -12.18
C ILE A 47 -5.57 3.23 -13.31
N ILE A 48 -4.37 3.68 -12.97
CA ILE A 48 -3.37 4.19 -13.92
C ILE A 48 -2.56 3.01 -14.48
N GLY A 49 -2.19 2.08 -13.60
CA GLY A 49 -1.48 0.88 -14.01
C GLY A 49 -1.36 -0.16 -12.93
N ASN A 50 -1.02 -1.37 -13.37
CA ASN A 50 -0.77 -2.54 -12.55
C ASN A 50 0.54 -3.19 -13.00
N TRP A 51 1.37 -3.54 -12.03
CA TRP A 51 2.66 -4.18 -12.26
C TRP A 51 2.89 -5.30 -11.25
N ILE A 52 3.85 -6.15 -11.59
CA ILE A 52 4.33 -7.25 -10.77
C ILE A 52 5.83 -7.08 -10.61
N ASP A 53 6.28 -7.10 -9.36
CA ASP A 53 7.68 -7.23 -9.01
C ASP A 53 8.11 -8.70 -9.11
N GLU A 54 8.74 -9.05 -10.23
CA GLU A 54 9.24 -10.40 -10.51
C GLU A 54 10.66 -10.63 -9.96
N ARG A 55 11.19 -9.77 -9.08
CA ARG A 55 12.44 -10.08 -8.37
C ARG A 55 12.29 -11.42 -7.63
N PRO A 56 13.35 -12.24 -7.57
CA PRO A 56 13.28 -13.57 -6.97
C PRO A 56 12.63 -13.53 -5.58
N SER A 57 11.59 -14.33 -5.39
CA SER A 57 10.85 -14.50 -4.13
C SER A 57 9.93 -13.35 -3.68
N LEU A 58 9.81 -12.24 -4.42
CA LEU A 58 8.90 -11.15 -4.06
C LEU A 58 7.50 -11.33 -4.66
N GLY A 59 7.37 -11.29 -5.99
CA GLY A 59 6.08 -11.49 -6.67
C GLY A 59 5.03 -10.42 -6.34
N ASP A 60 5.45 -9.27 -5.82
CA ASP A 60 4.57 -8.26 -5.26
C ASP A 60 3.72 -7.63 -6.36
N LYS A 61 2.44 -7.42 -6.09
CA LYS A 61 1.53 -6.76 -7.03
C LYS A 61 1.44 -5.29 -6.69
N ILE A 62 1.71 -4.44 -7.65
CA ILE A 62 1.76 -2.99 -7.47
C ILE A 62 0.66 -2.37 -8.31
N THR A 63 -0.18 -1.56 -7.69
CA THR A 63 -1.26 -0.83 -8.34
C THR A 63 -1.12 0.65 -8.06
N LEU A 64 -1.01 1.45 -9.11
CA LEU A 64 -1.06 2.91 -9.02
C LEU A 64 -2.46 3.37 -9.46
N TYR A 65 -3.12 4.14 -8.61
CA TYR A 65 -4.44 4.67 -8.91
C TYR A 65 -4.61 6.10 -8.41
N ARG A 66 -5.56 6.80 -9.03
CA ARG A 66 -6.02 8.11 -8.58
C ARG A 66 -7.36 7.98 -7.86
N GLN A 67 -7.49 8.70 -6.75
CA GLN A 67 -8.74 8.80 -5.99
C GLN A 67 -8.86 10.19 -5.39
N ASN A 68 -9.96 10.91 -5.69
CA ASN A 68 -10.23 12.27 -5.16
C ASN A 68 -9.01 13.22 -5.29
N ASP A 69 -8.45 13.31 -6.51
CA ASP A 69 -7.27 14.11 -6.89
C ASP A 69 -5.92 13.72 -6.28
N LYS A 70 -5.88 12.67 -5.46
CA LYS A 70 -4.64 12.11 -4.89
C LYS A 70 -4.20 10.88 -5.66
N LEU A 71 -2.89 10.64 -5.68
CA LEU A 71 -2.28 9.43 -6.21
C LEU A 71 -1.92 8.49 -5.08
N PHE A 72 -2.21 7.21 -5.26
CA PHE A 72 -1.91 6.16 -4.29
C PHE A 72 -1.19 5.01 -4.97
N LEU A 73 -0.12 4.55 -4.34
CA LEU A 73 0.58 3.32 -4.70
C LEU A 73 0.21 2.25 -3.68
N GLU A 74 -0.47 1.20 -4.13
CA GLU A 74 -0.82 0.05 -3.31
C GLU A 74 0.06 -1.13 -3.71
N THR A 75 0.76 -1.72 -2.75
CA THR A 75 1.62 -2.89 -2.97
C THR A 75 1.10 -4.05 -2.15
N TRP A 76 0.71 -5.15 -2.81
CA TRP A 76 0.32 -6.41 -2.18
C TRP A 76 1.50 -7.38 -2.20
N TYR A 77 1.96 -7.72 -1.00
CA TYR A 77 3.07 -8.64 -0.81
C TYR A 77 2.57 -10.08 -0.78
N ASN A 78 3.46 -11.02 -1.11
CA ASN A 78 3.14 -12.45 -1.12
C ASN A 78 2.80 -13.04 0.27
N ASP A 79 3.13 -12.34 1.35
CA ASP A 79 2.76 -12.73 2.72
C ASP A 79 1.32 -12.33 3.09
N GLY A 80 0.60 -11.66 2.19
CA GLY A 80 -0.76 -11.17 2.39
C GLY A 80 -0.84 -9.82 3.10
N CYS A 81 0.29 -9.21 3.46
CA CYS A 81 0.35 -7.81 3.86
C CYS A 81 0.23 -6.90 2.63
N HIS A 82 -0.12 -5.64 2.88
CA HIS A 82 -0.07 -4.61 1.84
C HIS A 82 0.42 -3.28 2.42
N SER A 83 1.04 -2.46 1.57
CA SER A 83 1.28 -1.04 1.81
C SER A 83 0.31 -0.20 0.99
N LEU A 84 0.01 1.00 1.47
CA LEU A 84 -0.77 2.00 0.76
C LEU A 84 -0.16 3.36 1.04
N ASP A 85 0.49 3.90 0.03
CA ASP A 85 1.33 5.09 0.13
C ASP A 85 0.75 6.21 -0.75
N GLU A 86 0.65 7.43 -0.21
CA GLU A 86 0.18 8.59 -0.97
C GLU A 86 1.37 9.21 -1.71
N MET A 87 1.26 9.34 -3.03
CA MET A 87 2.38 9.73 -3.88
C MET A 87 2.30 11.19 -4.30
N GLN A 88 3.42 11.91 -4.13
CA GLN A 88 3.69 13.16 -4.82
C GLN A 88 4.17 12.86 -6.23
N ALA A 89 3.43 13.36 -7.23
CA ALA A 89 3.81 13.27 -8.63
C ALA A 89 4.49 14.56 -9.09
N THR A 90 5.66 14.41 -9.71
CA THR A 90 6.40 15.50 -10.37
C THR A 90 6.70 15.11 -11.81
N GLU A 91 6.32 15.94 -12.77
CA GLU A 91 6.67 15.72 -14.18
C GLU A 91 8.18 15.94 -14.38
N VAL A 92 8.81 15.00 -15.10
CA VAL A 92 10.22 15.03 -15.48
C VAL A 92 10.36 14.66 -16.96
N GLU A 93 11.52 14.93 -17.56
CA GLU A 93 11.74 14.69 -19.00
C GLU A 93 11.39 13.25 -19.46
N ASN A 94 11.61 12.27 -18.58
CA ASN A 94 11.42 10.85 -18.87
C ASN A 94 10.09 10.27 -18.34
N GLY A 95 9.15 11.10 -17.86
CA GLY A 95 7.85 10.65 -17.36
C GLY A 95 7.42 11.34 -16.08
N ILE A 96 6.82 10.58 -15.16
CA ILE A 96 6.32 11.07 -13.88
C ILE A 96 7.14 10.44 -12.77
N LYS A 97 7.83 11.29 -11.99
CA LYS A 97 8.49 10.89 -10.75
C LYS A 97 7.44 10.81 -9.64
N LEU A 98 7.39 9.68 -8.95
CA LEU A 98 6.46 9.39 -7.85
C LEU A 98 7.27 9.21 -6.55
N GLU A 99 7.04 10.08 -5.58
CA GLU A 99 7.70 10.07 -4.27
C GLU A 99 6.65 9.90 -3.17
N ASP A 100 6.94 9.09 -2.14
CA ASP A 100 6.01 8.93 -1.02
C ASP A 100 5.95 10.22 -0.19
N LEU A 101 4.74 10.75 0.02
CA LEU A 101 4.49 11.89 0.90
C LEU A 101 4.75 11.58 2.37
N GLY A 102 4.65 10.31 2.78
CA GLY A 102 5.07 9.81 4.10
C GLY A 102 6.57 9.98 4.35
N GLY A 103 7.35 10.20 3.29
CA GLY A 103 8.76 10.54 3.31
C GLY A 103 9.67 9.36 2.97
N ASN A 104 10.67 9.63 2.13
CA ASN A 104 11.67 8.65 1.72
C ASN A 104 13.04 9.00 2.31
N LEU A 105 13.48 8.24 3.32
CA LEU A 105 14.75 8.48 4.02
C LEU A 105 15.99 8.20 3.18
N PHE A 106 15.86 7.35 2.15
CA PHE A 106 16.97 6.87 1.33
C PHE A 106 16.94 7.42 -0.11
N GLY A 107 16.04 8.35 -0.41
CA GLY A 107 15.90 8.94 -1.74
C GLY A 107 15.38 7.95 -2.79
N GLU A 108 14.69 6.91 -2.36
CA GLU A 108 14.00 5.97 -3.23
C GLU A 108 12.78 6.65 -3.86
N TYR A 109 12.50 6.35 -5.12
CA TYR A 109 11.33 6.87 -5.83
C TYR A 109 10.95 5.93 -6.98
N PHE A 110 9.74 6.09 -7.50
CA PHE A 110 9.30 5.38 -8.69
C PHE A 110 9.28 6.32 -9.89
N LEU A 111 9.73 5.85 -11.05
CA LEU A 111 9.59 6.58 -12.31
C LEU A 111 8.57 5.85 -13.18
N LEU A 112 7.45 6.53 -13.44
CA LEU A 112 6.44 6.09 -14.39
C LEU A 112 6.74 6.72 -15.74
N SER A 113 7.28 5.93 -16.66
CA SER A 113 7.60 6.38 -18.01
C SER A 113 6.34 6.51 -18.87
N ALA A 114 6.44 7.26 -19.97
CA ALA A 114 5.33 7.48 -20.90
C ALA A 114 4.79 6.19 -21.57
N ASP A 115 5.57 5.11 -21.57
CA ASP A 115 5.17 3.78 -22.06
C ASP A 115 4.47 2.92 -20.98
N ASN A 116 4.13 3.52 -19.83
CA ASN A 116 3.61 2.84 -18.65
C ASN A 116 4.56 1.78 -18.06
N SER A 117 5.86 1.90 -18.27
CA SER A 117 6.85 1.17 -17.47
C SER A 117 7.04 1.84 -16.11
N LEU A 118 7.05 1.03 -15.05
CA LEU A 118 7.28 1.48 -13.68
C LEU A 118 8.68 1.05 -13.26
N GLN A 119 9.55 2.03 -13.00
CA GLN A 119 10.92 1.79 -12.59
C GLN A 119 11.13 2.15 -11.13
N PHE A 120 11.95 1.37 -10.44
CA PHE A 120 12.42 1.63 -9.09
C PHE A 120 13.77 2.31 -9.19
N CYS A 121 13.87 3.47 -8.56
CA CYS A 121 15.05 4.30 -8.63
C CYS A 121 15.47 4.77 -7.24
N ASN A 122 16.74 5.12 -7.12
CA ASN A 122 17.32 5.80 -5.97
C ASN A 122 18.04 7.07 -6.45
N SER A 123 18.75 7.75 -5.55
CA SER A 123 19.49 8.97 -5.87
C SER A 123 20.57 8.82 -6.96
N SER A 124 21.00 7.59 -7.28
CA SER A 124 22.09 7.29 -8.21
C SER A 124 21.62 6.71 -9.53
N GLU A 125 20.66 5.78 -9.51
CA GLU A 125 20.19 5.09 -10.72
C GLU A 125 18.79 4.46 -10.56
N CYS A 126 18.20 4.06 -11.68
CA CYS A 126 17.05 3.18 -11.73
C CYS A 126 17.50 1.73 -11.86
N PHE A 127 17.32 0.94 -10.80
CA PHE A 127 17.94 -0.38 -10.67
C PHE A 127 17.01 -1.54 -11.05
N TYR A 128 15.71 -1.30 -11.19
CA TYR A 128 14.74 -2.33 -11.55
C TYR A 128 13.53 -1.75 -12.28
N THR A 129 12.96 -2.52 -13.20
CA THR A 129 11.71 -2.19 -13.90
C THR A 129 10.68 -3.27 -13.62
N ALA A 130 9.56 -2.88 -13.02
CA ALA A 130 8.44 -3.78 -12.74
C ALA A 130 7.82 -4.27 -14.05
N LYS A 131 7.38 -5.52 -14.07
CA LYS A 131 6.69 -6.06 -15.24
C LYS A 131 5.25 -5.65 -15.20
N ARG A 132 4.73 -5.12 -16.31
CA ARG A 132 3.31 -4.79 -16.40
C ARG A 132 2.46 -6.06 -16.22
N ALA A 133 1.45 -5.98 -15.35
CA ALA A 133 0.48 -7.05 -15.23
C ALA A 133 -0.32 -7.14 -16.55
N ALA A 134 -0.50 -8.36 -17.07
CA ALA A 134 -1.36 -8.56 -18.23
C ALA A 134 -2.80 -8.14 -17.89
N ALA A 135 -3.46 -7.45 -18.82
CA ALA A 135 -4.87 -7.09 -18.73
C ALA A 135 -5.78 -8.32 -18.86
#